data_AF-A0A1W6DN11-F1
#
_entry.id   AF-A0A1W6DN11-F1
#
_cell.length_a   1.000
_cell.length_b   1.000
_cell.length_c   1.000
_cell.angle_alpha   90.00
_cell.angle_beta   90.00
_cell.angle_gamma   90.00
#
_symmetry.space_group_name_H-M   'P 1'
#
loop_
_entity.id
_entity.type
_entity.pdbx_description
1 polymer ?
#
loop_
_entity_poly.entity_id
_entity_poly.type
_entity_poly.pdbx_seq_one_letter_code
_entity_poly.pdbx_strand_id
1 'polypeptide(L)'
;MTSLRRPRSTLPRTRWSTLRRRALVGALGLTAALSLGACTGEAEDGPTPVVVGAAEYEPILETRLPVPGSAEDEVTLGLVSLVADGSTVELRVLMTPHFTGDDSAETYSVYDMLGKDHNPRIVDVGALTQYDVVSASGQKLSTDPATADTVNGRPLLYQAWFPRPEGEPRTVDVRLHDAWPAFEDVPVTWESEE
;
A
#
# COMPACT_ATOMS: atom_id res chain seq x y z
N MET A 1 21.87 -27.00 -40.29
CA MET A 1 20.70 -27.82 -39.89
C MET A 1 21.15 -28.84 -38.86
N THR A 2 21.05 -28.53 -37.56
CA THR A 2 21.30 -29.50 -36.49
C THR A 2 20.33 -29.19 -35.36
N SER A 3 19.38 -30.11 -35.17
CA SER A 3 18.30 -30.05 -34.18
C SER A 3 18.82 -30.55 -32.84
N LEU A 4 18.69 -29.75 -31.78
CA LEU A 4 18.92 -30.18 -30.40
C LEU A 4 17.58 -30.13 -29.64
N ARG A 5 17.02 -31.32 -29.41
CA ARG A 5 15.83 -31.56 -28.58
C ARG A 5 16.13 -31.25 -27.11
N ARG A 6 15.29 -30.40 -26.50
CA ARG A 6 15.22 -30.22 -25.04
C ARG A 6 14.49 -31.40 -24.39
N PRO A 7 14.93 -31.91 -23.22
CA PRO A 7 14.15 -32.84 -22.41
C PRO A 7 13.03 -32.12 -21.65
N ARG A 8 11.83 -32.74 -21.67
CA ARG A 8 10.66 -32.34 -20.89
C ARG A 8 10.75 -32.92 -19.48
N SER A 9 10.81 -32.07 -18.45
CA SER A 9 10.59 -32.48 -17.06
C SER A 9 9.12 -32.38 -16.71
N THR A 10 8.49 -33.53 -16.49
CA THR A 10 7.17 -33.71 -15.88
C THR A 10 7.29 -33.68 -14.37
N LEU A 11 6.75 -32.64 -13.73
CA LEU A 11 6.52 -32.63 -12.28
C LEU A 11 5.09 -33.10 -11.97
N PRO A 12 4.88 -33.88 -10.90
CA PRO A 12 3.58 -34.45 -10.56
C PRO A 12 2.62 -33.41 -9.97
N ARG A 13 1.36 -33.48 -10.43
CA ARG A 13 0.23 -32.66 -9.94
C ARG A 13 -0.22 -33.20 -8.59
N THR A 14 0.08 -32.50 -7.51
CA THR A 14 -0.44 -32.82 -6.17
C THR A 14 -1.89 -32.37 -6.09
N ARG A 15 -2.79 -33.35 -5.93
CA ARG A 15 -4.22 -33.16 -5.67
C ARG A 15 -4.42 -32.77 -4.22
N TRP A 16 -4.93 -31.57 -3.95
CA TRP A 16 -5.49 -31.26 -2.63
C TRP A 16 -7.00 -31.48 -2.65
N SER A 17 -7.40 -32.43 -1.82
CA SER A 17 -8.77 -32.88 -1.62
C SER A 17 -9.58 -31.85 -0.84
N THR A 18 -10.74 -31.52 -1.40
CA THR A 18 -11.84 -30.81 -0.75
C THR A 18 -12.33 -31.53 0.50
N LEU A 19 -12.35 -30.84 1.64
CA LEU A 19 -13.14 -31.23 2.81
C LEU A 19 -14.30 -30.22 2.99
N ARG A 20 -15.49 -30.65 2.55
CA ARG A 20 -16.78 -30.12 2.99
C ARG A 20 -17.27 -30.92 4.19
N ARG A 21 -17.77 -30.24 5.23
CA ARG A 21 -18.91 -30.59 6.11
C ARG A 21 -19.00 -29.48 7.18
N ARG A 22 -19.99 -28.57 7.13
CA ARG A 22 -21.42 -28.64 7.55
C ARG A 22 -21.65 -28.55 9.07
N ALA A 23 -22.62 -27.67 9.39
CA ALA A 23 -23.43 -27.52 10.61
C ALA A 23 -22.81 -26.61 11.70
N LEU A 24 -23.54 -25.75 12.43
CA LEU A 24 -24.95 -25.76 12.83
C LEU A 24 -25.53 -24.33 12.94
N VAL A 25 -26.84 -24.24 12.71
CA VAL A 25 -27.74 -23.15 13.13
C VAL A 25 -27.96 -23.25 14.64
N GLY A 26 -27.93 -22.12 15.35
CA GLY A 26 -28.34 -22.02 16.74
C GLY A 26 -28.75 -20.58 17.07
N ALA A 27 -30.05 -20.32 17.07
CA ALA A 27 -30.67 -19.09 17.55
C ALA A 27 -31.24 -19.34 18.95
N LEU A 28 -30.84 -18.53 19.95
CA LEU A 28 -31.40 -18.38 21.30
C LEU A 28 -30.49 -17.36 21.99
N GLY A 29 -30.89 -16.28 22.65
CA GLY A 29 -32.14 -15.76 23.18
C GLY A 29 -31.73 -14.73 24.24
N LEU A 30 -32.47 -13.61 24.36
CA LEU A 30 -32.25 -12.55 25.36
C LEU A 30 -32.10 -13.09 26.80
N THR A 31 -31.16 -12.53 27.56
CA THR A 31 -31.35 -12.18 28.97
C THR A 31 -30.45 -11.03 29.39
N ALA A 32 -31.08 -9.93 29.82
CA ALA A 32 -30.45 -8.86 30.58
C ALA A 32 -30.47 -9.19 32.07
N ALA A 33 -29.38 -8.94 32.79
CA ALA A 33 -29.38 -8.75 34.23
C ALA A 33 -28.16 -7.89 34.65
N LEU A 34 -28.44 -6.72 35.23
CA LEU A 34 -27.46 -5.89 35.92
C LEU A 34 -27.11 -6.52 37.29
N SER A 35 -25.82 -6.52 37.65
CA SER A 35 -25.41 -6.48 39.05
C SER A 35 -24.09 -5.70 39.20
N LEU A 36 -24.13 -4.71 40.08
CA LEU A 36 -23.05 -3.81 40.45
C LEU A 36 -21.92 -4.51 41.24
N GLY A 37 -20.68 -4.09 40.99
CA GLY A 37 -19.62 -3.99 42.01
C GLY A 37 -18.46 -4.98 41.91
N ALA A 38 -17.38 -4.56 41.24
CA ALA A 38 -16.00 -4.83 41.67
C ALA A 38 -15.03 -3.91 40.91
N CYS A 39 -14.25 -3.12 41.65
CA CYS A 39 -13.20 -2.26 41.13
C CYS A 39 -12.14 -3.09 40.39
N THR A 40 -11.84 -2.75 39.15
CA THR A 40 -10.56 -3.06 38.51
C THR A 40 -10.35 -2.03 37.42
N GLY A 41 -9.21 -1.33 37.47
CA GLY A 41 -8.94 -0.18 36.62
C GLY A 41 -9.08 -0.51 35.15
N GLU A 42 -9.88 0.30 34.45
CA GLU A 42 -9.99 0.33 33.01
C GLU A 42 -8.59 0.65 32.47
N ALA A 43 -7.93 -0.36 31.92
CA ALA A 43 -6.75 -0.15 31.11
C ALA A 43 -7.19 0.72 29.94
N GLU A 44 -6.56 1.88 29.80
CA GLU A 44 -6.80 2.76 28.66
C GLU A 44 -6.63 1.94 27.38
N ASP A 45 -7.72 1.84 26.63
CA ASP A 45 -7.74 1.29 25.30
C ASP A 45 -6.87 2.23 24.46
N GLY A 46 -5.59 1.85 24.28
CA GLY A 46 -4.69 2.56 23.38
C GLY A 46 -5.33 2.64 22.00
N PRO A 47 -5.04 3.70 21.20
CA PRO A 47 -5.72 3.91 19.94
C PRO A 47 -5.65 2.63 19.09
N THR A 48 -6.82 2.00 18.91
CA THR A 48 -6.93 0.85 18.02
C THR A 48 -6.63 1.37 16.63
N PRO A 49 -5.62 0.84 15.91
CA PRO A 49 -5.32 1.30 14.57
C PRO A 49 -6.56 1.07 13.69
N VAL A 50 -7.15 2.17 13.21
CA VAL A 50 -8.25 2.11 12.26
C VAL A 50 -7.64 1.75 10.91
N VAL A 51 -7.92 0.54 10.43
CA VAL A 51 -7.62 0.15 9.06
C VAL A 51 -8.66 0.86 8.17
N VAL A 52 -8.33 2.09 7.76
CA VAL A 52 -9.14 2.82 6.78
C VAL A 52 -8.98 2.11 5.44
N GLY A 53 -10.09 1.63 4.87
CA GLY A 53 -10.08 0.95 3.58
C GLY A 53 -9.67 1.92 2.46
N ALA A 54 -8.88 1.44 1.50
CA ALA A 54 -8.44 2.21 0.33
C ALA A 54 -9.60 2.86 -0.46
N ALA A 55 -10.82 2.30 -0.36
CA ALA A 55 -12.02 2.80 -1.03
C ALA A 55 -12.55 4.15 -0.50
N GLU A 56 -12.06 4.63 0.64
CA GLU A 56 -12.49 5.89 1.25
C GLU A 56 -11.63 7.09 0.82
N TYR A 57 -10.60 6.87 0.01
CA TYR A 57 -9.71 7.91 -0.47
C TYR A 57 -10.03 8.33 -1.90
N GLU A 58 -10.03 9.64 -2.16
CA GLU A 58 -10.17 10.22 -3.49
C GLU A 58 -8.81 10.78 -3.95
N PRO A 59 -8.26 10.33 -5.09
CA PRO A 59 -6.98 10.82 -5.57
C PRO A 59 -7.09 12.24 -6.12
N ILE A 60 -6.12 13.10 -5.79
CA ILE A 60 -5.98 14.44 -6.37
C ILE A 60 -5.32 14.40 -7.76
N LEU A 61 -4.54 13.36 -8.03
CA LEU A 61 -3.92 13.08 -9.32
C LEU A 61 -3.95 11.57 -9.56
N GLU A 62 -4.27 11.14 -10.77
CA GLU A 62 -4.31 9.73 -11.14
C GLU A 62 -3.64 9.48 -12.48
N THR A 63 -2.87 8.39 -12.59
CA THR A 63 -2.23 7.98 -13.83
C THR A 63 -2.12 6.46 -13.91
N ARG A 64 -2.17 5.92 -15.13
CA ARG A 64 -1.98 4.49 -15.41
C ARG A 64 -0.63 4.31 -16.09
N LEU A 65 0.21 3.46 -15.50
CA LEU A 65 1.60 3.28 -15.91
C LEU A 65 1.94 1.79 -16.05
N PRO A 66 2.88 1.42 -16.94
CA PRO A 66 3.36 0.06 -17.03
C PRO A 66 4.14 -0.32 -15.76
N VAL A 67 3.94 -1.53 -15.26
CA VAL A 67 4.72 -2.07 -14.13
C VAL A 67 6.19 -2.19 -14.54
N PRO A 68 7.16 -1.67 -13.75
CA PRO A 68 8.56 -1.71 -14.12
C PRO A 68 9.06 -3.15 -14.27
N GLY A 69 9.59 -3.47 -15.45
CA GLY A 69 10.07 -4.82 -15.77
C GLY A 69 9.02 -5.77 -16.33
N SER A 70 7.75 -5.34 -16.45
CA SER A 70 6.71 -6.06 -17.20
C SER A 70 6.46 -5.40 -18.56
N ALA A 71 6.05 -6.20 -19.54
CA ALA A 71 5.64 -5.74 -20.86
C ALA A 71 4.11 -5.63 -21.01
N GLU A 72 3.35 -6.28 -20.13
CA GLU A 72 1.91 -6.47 -20.27
C GLU A 72 1.13 -5.96 -19.05
N ASP A 73 1.76 -5.85 -17.89
CA ASP A 73 1.08 -5.45 -16.65
C ASP A 73 1.13 -3.94 -16.44
N GLU A 74 0.03 -3.41 -15.90
CA GLU A 74 -0.12 -1.99 -15.60
C GLU A 74 -0.54 -1.78 -14.15
N VAL A 75 -0.33 -0.57 -13.65
CA VAL A 75 -0.80 -0.13 -12.35
C VAL A 75 -1.41 1.26 -12.49
N THR A 76 -2.59 1.47 -11.91
CA THR A 76 -3.13 2.82 -11.70
C THR A 76 -2.62 3.33 -10.36
N LEU A 77 -1.99 4.50 -10.40
CA LEU A 77 -1.48 5.22 -9.23
C LEU A 77 -2.33 6.47 -9.03
N GLY A 78 -3.06 6.51 -7.93
CA GLY A 78 -3.83 7.67 -7.48
C GLY A 78 -3.13 8.34 -6.31
N LEU A 79 -2.45 9.47 -6.52
CA LEU A 79 -1.88 10.24 -5.42
C LEU A 79 -3.03 10.91 -4.66
N VAL A 80 -3.14 10.59 -3.37
CA VAL A 80 -4.23 11.06 -2.51
C VAL A 80 -3.85 12.35 -1.81
N SER A 81 -2.71 12.34 -1.12
CA SER A 81 -2.31 13.48 -0.30
C SER A 81 -0.83 13.45 0.02
N LEU A 82 -0.31 14.64 0.31
CA LEU A 82 0.98 14.85 0.94
C LEU A 82 0.77 15.79 2.14
N VAL A 83 0.84 15.26 3.36
CA VAL A 83 0.46 15.98 4.59
C VAL A 83 1.65 16.05 5.53
N ALA A 84 2.07 17.27 5.85
CA ALA A 84 3.10 17.56 6.83
C ALA A 84 2.51 17.62 8.23
N ASP A 85 3.02 16.77 9.11
CA ASP A 85 2.69 16.72 10.54
C ASP A 85 3.98 16.52 11.36
N GLY A 86 4.15 17.38 12.37
CA GLY A 86 5.36 17.44 13.19
C GLY A 86 6.63 17.54 12.35
N SER A 87 7.49 16.53 12.45
CA SER A 87 8.80 16.45 11.77
C SER A 87 8.78 15.65 10.46
N THR A 88 7.60 15.21 10.01
CA THR A 88 7.46 14.34 8.83
C THR A 88 6.43 14.84 7.85
N VAL A 89 6.47 14.28 6.64
CA VAL A 89 5.42 14.40 5.63
C VAL A 89 4.96 13.01 5.25
N GLU A 90 3.67 12.75 5.38
CA GLU A 90 3.02 11.52 4.96
C GLU A 90 2.55 11.64 3.51
N LEU A 91 3.04 10.75 2.66
CA LEU A 91 2.53 10.49 1.33
C LEU A 91 1.50 9.37 1.38
N ARG A 92 0.34 9.58 0.74
CA ARG A 92 -0.69 8.56 0.51
C ARG A 92 -0.92 8.36 -0.98
N VAL A 93 -0.85 7.11 -1.44
CA VAL A 93 -1.06 6.72 -2.84
C VAL A 93 -1.95 5.49 -2.91
N LEU A 94 -3.02 5.56 -3.69
CA LEU A 94 -3.78 4.39 -4.11
C LEU A 94 -3.07 3.67 -5.24
N MET A 95 -2.91 2.37 -5.10
CA MET A 95 -2.30 1.49 -6.08
C MET A 95 -3.32 0.45 -6.51
N THR A 96 -3.72 0.47 -7.78
CA THR A 96 -4.66 -0.51 -8.34
C THR A 96 -3.95 -1.34 -9.40
N PRO A 97 -3.67 -2.63 -9.15
CA PRO A 97 -3.03 -3.48 -10.13
C PRO A 97 -3.98 -3.79 -11.29
N HIS A 98 -3.41 -3.86 -12.50
CA HIS A 98 -4.03 -4.33 -13.74
C HIS A 98 -3.11 -5.34 -14.41
N PHE A 99 -2.93 -6.48 -13.77
CA PHE A 99 -2.07 -7.56 -14.23
C PHE A 99 -2.82 -8.48 -15.19
N THR A 100 -2.08 -9.03 -16.15
CA THR A 100 -2.62 -9.96 -17.13
C THR A 100 -2.75 -11.37 -16.55
N GLY A 101 -3.96 -11.93 -16.57
CA GLY A 101 -4.24 -13.26 -16.02
C GLY A 101 -5.67 -13.40 -15.51
N ASP A 102 -6.23 -14.60 -15.58
CA ASP A 102 -7.66 -14.87 -15.28
C ASP A 102 -7.92 -15.28 -13.82
N ASP A 103 -6.91 -15.36 -12.95
CA ASP A 103 -7.12 -15.75 -11.56
C ASP A 103 -7.44 -14.55 -10.67
N SER A 104 -8.74 -14.29 -10.48
CA SER A 104 -9.26 -13.27 -9.58
C SER A 104 -8.84 -13.41 -8.11
N ALA A 105 -8.28 -14.57 -7.70
CA ALA A 105 -7.81 -14.82 -6.34
C ALA A 105 -6.30 -14.58 -6.17
N GLU A 106 -5.56 -14.35 -7.27
CA GLU A 106 -4.14 -14.02 -7.19
C GLU A 106 -3.95 -12.64 -6.54
N THR A 107 -3.02 -12.58 -5.59
CA THR A 107 -2.66 -11.35 -4.90
C THR A 107 -1.39 -10.77 -5.49
N TYR A 108 -1.36 -9.44 -5.57
CA TYR A 108 -0.26 -8.64 -6.08
C TYR A 108 0.16 -7.69 -4.98
N SER A 109 1.42 -7.80 -4.58
CA SER A 109 2.01 -6.93 -3.56
C SER A 109 2.37 -5.56 -4.14
N VAL A 110 2.63 -4.60 -3.24
CA VAL A 110 3.25 -3.32 -3.63
C VAL A 110 4.58 -3.54 -4.36
N TYR A 111 5.36 -4.55 -3.95
CA TYR A 111 6.60 -4.92 -4.63
C TYR A 111 6.34 -5.39 -6.07
N ASP A 112 5.28 -6.16 -6.31
CA ASP A 112 4.92 -6.59 -7.67
C ASP A 112 4.54 -5.39 -8.55
N MET A 113 3.85 -4.39 -7.98
CA MET A 113 3.42 -3.19 -8.69
C MET A 113 4.53 -2.16 -8.95
N LEU A 114 5.44 -1.95 -7.99
CA LEU A 114 6.52 -0.96 -8.08
C LEU A 114 7.83 -1.54 -8.64
N GLY A 115 8.03 -2.84 -8.55
CA GLY A 115 9.29 -3.50 -8.91
C GLY A 115 10.39 -3.40 -7.85
N LYS A 116 11.54 -4.00 -8.18
CA LYS A 116 12.65 -4.26 -7.27
C LYS A 116 13.32 -3.01 -6.71
N ASP A 117 13.43 -1.96 -7.52
CA ASP A 117 14.23 -0.77 -7.21
C ASP A 117 13.35 0.43 -6.80
N HIS A 118 12.21 0.16 -6.17
CA HIS A 118 11.31 1.21 -5.71
C HIS A 118 11.94 2.02 -4.58
N ASN A 119 12.13 3.31 -4.84
CA ASN A 119 12.58 4.28 -3.86
C ASN A 119 11.80 5.58 -4.05
N PRO A 120 10.61 5.69 -3.44
CA PRO A 120 9.83 6.91 -3.47
C PRO A 120 10.63 8.09 -2.92
N ARG A 121 10.49 9.24 -3.57
CA ARG A 121 11.20 10.48 -3.28
C ARG A 121 10.25 11.66 -3.44
N ILE A 122 10.43 12.68 -2.61
CA ILE A 122 9.84 14.00 -2.84
C ILE A 122 10.96 14.98 -3.18
N VAL A 123 10.71 15.89 -4.10
CA VAL A 123 11.68 16.86 -4.60
C VAL A 123 11.10 18.26 -4.46
N ASP A 124 11.71 19.09 -3.60
CA ASP A 124 11.47 20.52 -3.60
C ASP A 124 12.31 21.14 -4.72
N VAL A 125 11.66 21.39 -5.86
CA VAL A 125 12.30 22.00 -7.04
C VAL A 125 12.73 23.45 -6.76
N GLY A 126 12.03 24.17 -5.88
CA GLY A 126 12.37 25.54 -5.52
C GLY A 126 13.66 25.61 -4.71
N ALA A 127 13.85 24.69 -3.76
CA ALA A 127 15.07 24.58 -2.96
C ALA A 127 16.16 23.68 -3.59
N LEU A 128 15.85 22.99 -4.69
CA LEU A 128 16.69 21.96 -5.32
C LEU A 128 17.10 20.84 -4.34
N THR A 129 16.18 20.47 -3.46
CA THR A 129 16.41 19.46 -2.41
C THR A 129 15.54 18.22 -2.65
N GLN A 130 16.15 17.05 -2.55
CA GLN A 130 15.46 15.76 -2.59
C GLN A 130 15.39 15.17 -1.17
N TYR A 131 14.24 14.60 -0.83
CA TYR A 131 14.02 13.89 0.41
C TYR A 131 13.67 12.43 0.12
N ASP A 132 14.43 11.53 0.73
CA ASP A 132 14.16 10.09 0.71
C ASP A 132 13.24 9.71 1.88
N VAL A 133 12.57 8.55 1.76
CA VAL A 133 11.76 7.99 2.85
C VAL A 133 12.60 7.83 4.12
N VAL A 134 12.06 8.24 5.27
CA VAL A 134 12.69 8.08 6.58
C VAL A 134 13.05 6.60 6.78
N SER A 135 14.26 6.33 7.25
CA SER A 135 14.68 4.97 7.56
C SER A 135 15.35 4.88 8.93
N ALA A 136 15.06 3.80 9.64
CA ALA A 136 15.64 3.48 10.93
C ALA A 136 16.06 2.00 10.93
N SER A 137 17.31 1.72 11.31
CA SER A 137 17.84 0.35 11.38
C SER A 137 17.66 -0.47 10.08
N GLY A 138 17.71 0.21 8.92
CA GLY A 138 17.55 -0.42 7.61
C GLY A 138 16.09 -0.70 7.20
N GLN A 139 15.11 -0.31 8.00
CA GLN A 139 13.68 -0.36 7.65
C GLN A 139 13.22 1.04 7.24
N LYS A 140 12.52 1.13 6.10
CA LYS A 140 11.87 2.38 5.67
C LYS A 140 10.56 2.54 6.41
N LEU A 141 10.24 3.77 6.79
CA LEU A 141 8.94 4.13 7.33
C LEU A 141 7.97 4.28 6.15
N SER A 142 7.43 3.15 5.71
CA SER A 142 6.43 3.05 4.64
C SER A 142 5.62 1.77 4.82
N THR A 143 4.52 1.64 4.09
CA THR A 143 3.85 0.35 3.89
C THR A 143 4.88 -0.70 3.45
N ASP A 144 4.87 -1.87 4.09
CA ASP A 144 5.79 -2.97 3.76
C ASP A 144 5.48 -3.48 2.35
N PRO A 145 6.40 -3.31 1.40
CA PRO A 145 6.12 -3.61 0.02
C PRO A 145 5.95 -5.10 -0.28
N ALA A 146 6.51 -5.98 0.58
CA ALA A 146 6.49 -7.42 0.36
C ALA A 146 5.25 -8.10 0.95
N THR A 147 4.58 -7.47 1.91
CA THR A 147 3.45 -8.07 2.64
C THR A 147 2.13 -7.34 2.43
N ALA A 148 2.15 -6.08 2.01
CA ALA A 148 0.95 -5.37 1.62
C ALA A 148 0.51 -5.78 0.21
N ASP A 149 -0.60 -6.52 0.12
CA ASP A 149 -1.14 -7.05 -1.12
C ASP A 149 -2.62 -6.74 -1.33
N THR A 150 -3.04 -6.86 -2.59
CA THR A 150 -4.43 -6.75 -3.03
C THR A 150 -4.64 -7.71 -4.20
N VAL A 151 -5.85 -7.81 -4.75
CA VAL A 151 -6.07 -8.55 -6.01
C VAL A 151 -6.29 -7.57 -7.15
N ASN A 152 -6.22 -8.09 -8.37
CA ASN A 152 -6.39 -7.32 -9.60
C ASN A 152 -7.65 -6.42 -9.56
N GLY A 153 -7.51 -5.15 -9.96
CA GLY A 153 -8.59 -4.17 -9.98
C GLY A 153 -9.08 -3.66 -8.63
N ARG A 154 -8.52 -4.10 -7.50
CA ARG A 154 -8.85 -3.57 -6.17
C ARG A 154 -7.74 -2.63 -5.65
N PRO A 155 -8.06 -1.38 -5.27
CA PRO A 155 -7.06 -0.45 -4.78
C PRO A 155 -6.49 -0.87 -3.43
N LEU A 156 -5.19 -0.66 -3.26
CA LEU A 156 -4.44 -0.77 -2.01
C LEU A 156 -3.88 0.62 -1.66
N LEU A 157 -3.93 1.00 -0.39
CA LEU A 157 -3.28 2.23 0.08
C LEU A 157 -1.80 1.96 0.38
N TYR A 158 -0.92 2.69 -0.29
CA TYR A 158 0.49 2.81 0.01
C TYR A 158 0.76 4.11 0.77
N GLN A 159 1.48 4.00 1.87
CA GLN A 159 1.90 5.13 2.71
C GLN A 159 3.42 5.17 2.80
N ALA A 160 4.00 6.37 2.79
CA ALA A 160 5.42 6.58 3.04
C ALA A 160 5.64 7.90 3.78
N TRP A 161 6.61 7.92 4.69
CA TRP A 161 6.93 9.10 5.50
C TRP A 161 8.30 9.65 5.12
N PHE A 162 8.33 10.94 4.80
CA PHE A 162 9.52 11.70 4.47
C PHE A 162 9.87 12.66 5.61
N PRO A 163 11.12 13.11 5.74
CA PRO A 163 11.44 14.27 6.56
C PRO A 163 10.62 15.48 6.10
N ARG A 164 10.22 16.34 7.05
CA ARG A 164 9.61 17.63 6.74
C ARG A 164 10.53 18.48 5.86
N PRO A 165 10.11 18.90 4.65
CA PRO A 165 10.89 19.80 3.83
C PRO A 165 11.15 21.13 4.54
N GLU A 166 12.35 21.68 4.35
CA GLU A 166 12.71 22.98 4.88
C GLU A 166 12.00 24.09 4.09
N GLY A 167 11.65 25.20 4.75
CA GLY A 167 11.04 26.35 4.06
C GLY A 167 9.56 26.19 3.70
N GLU A 168 8.94 25.07 4.05
CA GLU A 168 7.51 24.81 3.91
C GLU A 168 6.97 25.06 2.49
N PRO A 169 7.51 24.34 1.47
CA PRO A 169 7.09 24.53 0.09
C PRO A 169 5.60 24.24 -0.07
N ARG A 170 4.93 25.04 -0.91
CA ARG A 170 3.50 24.83 -1.21
C ARG A 170 3.26 23.59 -2.06
N THR A 171 4.21 23.27 -2.93
CA THR A 171 4.18 22.12 -3.82
C THR A 171 5.55 21.46 -3.89
N VAL A 172 5.57 20.16 -4.16
CA VAL A 172 6.77 19.38 -4.44
C VAL A 172 6.49 18.40 -5.58
N ASP A 173 7.53 17.87 -6.20
CA ASP A 173 7.38 16.76 -7.13
C ASP A 173 7.48 15.44 -6.37
N VAL A 174 6.63 14.47 -6.70
CA VAL A 174 6.65 13.12 -6.11
C VAL A 174 7.09 12.11 -7.16
N ARG A 175 8.16 11.37 -6.87
CA ARG A 175 8.68 10.32 -7.75
C ARG A 175 8.60 8.97 -7.05
N LEU A 176 7.72 8.09 -7.53
CA LEU A 176 7.50 6.77 -6.94
C LEU A 176 8.51 5.72 -7.46
N HIS A 177 8.94 5.85 -8.71
CA HIS A 177 9.88 4.94 -9.34
C HIS A 177 10.71 5.66 -10.41
N ASP A 178 11.94 5.22 -10.67
CA ASP A 178 12.84 5.90 -11.61
C ASP A 178 12.43 5.74 -13.07
N ALA A 179 11.71 4.66 -13.40
CA ALA A 179 11.18 4.37 -14.74
C ALA A 179 9.92 5.18 -15.10
N TRP A 180 9.35 5.93 -14.16
CA TRP A 180 8.11 6.67 -14.34
C TRP A 180 8.35 8.18 -14.28
N PRO A 181 7.47 8.98 -14.92
CA PRO A 181 7.45 10.42 -14.69
C PRO A 181 7.12 10.74 -13.22
N ALA A 182 7.56 11.89 -12.75
CA ALA A 182 7.12 12.41 -11.46
C ALA A 182 5.67 12.90 -11.54
N PHE A 183 4.99 12.89 -10.41
CA PHE A 183 3.82 13.73 -10.19
C PHE A 183 4.34 15.13 -9.88
N GLU A 184 4.17 16.05 -10.81
CA GLU A 184 4.65 17.43 -10.67
C GLU A 184 3.66 18.27 -9.86
N ASP A 185 4.16 19.29 -9.17
CA ASP A 185 3.37 20.31 -8.48
C ASP A 185 2.35 19.74 -7.45
N VAL A 186 2.71 18.67 -6.74
CA VAL A 186 1.85 18.04 -5.73
C VAL A 186 1.71 18.97 -4.53
N PRO A 187 0.49 19.35 -4.12
CA PRO A 187 0.29 20.22 -2.98
C PRO A 187 0.70 19.55 -1.66
N VAL A 188 1.38 20.31 -0.81
CA VAL A 188 1.68 19.91 0.57
C VAL A 188 0.67 20.59 1.50
N THR A 189 -0.09 19.80 2.25
CA THR A 189 -0.94 20.29 3.34
C THR A 189 -0.14 20.34 4.62
N TRP A 190 -0.27 21.41 5.40
CA TRP A 190 0.47 21.60 6.65
C TRP A 190 -0.50 21.58 7.82
N GLU A 191 -0.32 20.63 8.74
CA GLU A 191 -1.04 20.64 10.01
C GLU A 191 -0.37 21.66 10.95
N SER A 192 -1.19 22.53 11.52
CA SER A 192 -0.73 23.53 12.49
C SER A 192 -0.46 22.84 13.82
N GLU A 193 0.70 23.07 14.42
CA GLU A 193 0.91 22.78 15.84
C GLU A 193 0.05 23.78 16.65
N GLU A 194 -0.99 23.31 17.34
CA GLU A 194 -1.78 24.11 18.28
C GLU A 194 -1.00 24.47 19.56
#